data_AF-A0A7J9Q1M6-F1
#
_entry.id   AF-A0A7J9Q1M6-F1
#
_cell.length_a   1.000
_cell.length_b   1.000
_cell.length_c   1.000
_cell.angle_alpha   90.00
_cell.angle_beta   90.00
_cell.angle_gamma   90.00
#
_symmetry.space_group_name_H-M   'P 1'
#
loop_
_entity.id
_entity.type
_entity.pdbx_description
1 polymer ?
#
loop_
_entity_poly.entity_id
_entity_poly.type
_entity_poly.pdbx_seq_one_letter_code
_entity_poly.pdbx_strand_id
1 'polypeptide(L)' 'METDSEKVTIRIPKKHLRAIDFLVRAADFPSRSEAIRTAIRDMVYARMELVPEKLKKMQDAELAIANAEALERDLIQK' A
#
# COMPACT_ATOMS: atom_id res chain seq x y z
N MET A 1 29.44 -1.88 -4.17
CA MET A 1 28.19 -1.27 -3.67
C MET A 1 27.08 -1.90 -4.48
N GLU A 2 26.33 -2.81 -3.88
CA GLU A 2 25.17 -3.43 -4.52
C GLU A 2 24.18 -2.29 -4.79
N THR A 3 23.94 -1.99 -6.06
CA THR A 3 22.91 -1.02 -6.44
C THR A 3 21.57 -1.64 -6.07
N ASP A 4 20.90 -1.07 -5.08
CA ASP A 4 19.60 -1.51 -4.53
C ASP A 4 18.44 -1.26 -5.52
N SER A 5 18.63 -1.69 -6.78
CA SER A 5 17.67 -1.53 -7.86
C SER A 5 17.83 -2.64 -8.90
N GLU A 6 16.72 -3.29 -9.26
CA GLU A 6 16.66 -4.35 -10.26
C GLU A 6 16.02 -3.84 -11.57
N LYS A 7 16.48 -4.34 -12.72
CA LYS A 7 15.94 -3.94 -14.04
C LYS A 7 14.73 -4.79 -14.39
N VAL A 8 13.57 -4.15 -14.53
CA VAL A 8 12.31 -4.83 -14.87
C VAL A 8 11.83 -4.42 -16.27
N THR A 9 11.38 -5.38 -17.07
CA THR A 9 10.69 -5.11 -18.35
C THR A 9 9.18 -5.28 -18.17
N ILE A 10 8.41 -4.21 -18.36
CA ILE A 10 6.96 -4.20 -18.21
C ILE A 10 6.26 -3.74 -19.49
N ARG A 11 5.02 -4.21 -19.71
CA ARG A 11 4.13 -3.69 -20.76
C ARG A 11 3.22 -2.64 -20.15
N ILE A 12 3.26 -1.43 -20.68
CA ILE A 12 2.42 -0.31 -20.25
C ILE A 12 1.61 0.26 -21.43
N PRO A 13 0.38 0.75 -21.21
CA PRO A 13 -0.39 1.43 -22.24
C PRO A 13 0.37 2.61 -22.84
N LYS A 14 0.32 2.77 -24.17
CA LYS A 14 1.01 3.87 -24.88
C LYS A 14 0.65 5.25 -24.33
N LYS A 15 -0.60 5.43 -23.87
CA LYS A 15 -1.07 6.67 -23.24
C LYS A 15 -0.28 7.04 -21.98
N HIS A 16 0.05 6.07 -21.13
CA HIS A 16 0.81 6.30 -19.89
C HIS A 16 2.27 6.60 -20.20
N LEU A 17 2.86 5.89 -21.17
CA LEU A 17 4.22 6.20 -21.62
C LEU A 17 4.35 7.65 -22.11
N ARG A 18 3.38 8.13 -22.90
CA ARG A 18 3.33 9.53 -23.35
C ARG A 18 3.17 10.54 -22.21
N ALA A 19 2.39 10.19 -21.17
CA ALA A 19 2.25 11.04 -19.99
C ALA A 19 3.57 11.13 -19.21
N ILE A 20 4.25 10.00 -19.00
CA ILE A 20 5.57 9.97 -18.36
C ILE A 20 6.58 10.80 -19.18
N ASP A 21 6.55 10.68 -20.51
CA ASP A 21 7.41 11.47 -21.40
C ASP A 21 7.13 12.98 -21.31
N PHE A 22 5.88 13.36 -21.08
CA PHE A 22 5.53 14.75 -20.83
C PHE A 22 6.10 15.24 -19.50
N LEU A 23 5.95 14.47 -18.42
CA LEU A 23 6.47 14.84 -17.09
C LEU A 23 8.00 15.03 -17.10
N VAL A 24 8.73 14.16 -17.79
CA VAL A 24 10.19 14.30 -17.95
C VAL A 24 10.53 15.54 -18.78
N ARG A 25 9.81 15.78 -19.90
CA ARG A 25 10.03 16.98 -20.74
C ARG A 25 9.68 18.30 -20.03
N ALA A 26 8.73 18.27 -19.10
CA ALA A 26 8.36 19.40 -18.26
C ALA A 26 9.37 19.64 -17.11
N ALA A 27 10.45 18.87 -17.04
CA ALA A 27 11.44 18.89 -15.97
C ALA A 27 10.90 18.59 -14.57
N ASP A 28 9.71 17.96 -14.48
CA ASP A 28 9.11 17.52 -13.23
C ASP A 28 9.84 16.28 -12.67
N PHE A 29 10.38 15.45 -13.57
CA PHE A 29 11.22 14.31 -13.20
C PHE A 29 12.50 14.25 -14.04
N PRO A 30 13.63 13.83 -13.44
CA PRO A 30 14.91 13.75 -14.13
C PRO A 30 14.98 12.62 -15.16
N SER A 31 14.15 11.59 -15.03
CA SER A 31 14.09 10.47 -15.97
C SER A 31 12.75 9.72 -15.89
N ARG A 32 12.45 8.93 -16.93
CA ARG A 32 11.29 8.02 -16.92
C ARG A 32 11.35 7.05 -15.74
N SER A 33 12.53 6.53 -15.45
CA SER A 33 12.75 5.58 -14.36
C SER A 33 12.43 6.21 -13.01
N GLU A 34 12.78 7.48 -12.81
CA GLU A 34 12.45 8.18 -11.56
C GLU A 34 10.95 8.43 -11.42
N ALA A 35 10.29 8.91 -12.47
CA ALA A 35 8.85 9.10 -12.47
C ALA A 35 8.09 7.80 -12.13
N ILE A 36 8.53 6.67 -12.71
CA ILE A 36 7.95 5.35 -12.43
C ILE A 36 8.25 4.90 -11.00
N ARG A 37 9.47 5.09 -10.49
CA ARG A 37 9.84 4.74 -9.11
C ARG A 37 9.00 5.51 -8.09
N THR A 38 8.79 6.81 -8.29
CA THR A 38 7.96 7.64 -7.43
C THR A 38 6.52 7.12 -7.43
N ALA A 39 5.93 6.89 -8.60
CA ALA A 39 4.57 6.35 -8.70
C ALA A 39 4.40 4.99 -8.01
N ILE A 40 5.39 4.10 -8.12
CA ILE A 40 5.37 2.79 -7.42
C ILE A 40 5.50 2.98 -5.92
N ARG A 41 6.44 3.82 -5.46
CA ARG A 41 6.66 4.11 -4.04
C ARG A 41 5.39 4.64 -3.39
N ASP A 42 4.76 5.64 -4.00
CA ASP A 42 3.55 6.26 -3.48
C ASP A 42 2.40 5.26 -3.43
N MET A 43 2.24 4.43 -4.46
CA MET A 43 1.26 3.35 -4.48
C MET A 43 1.51 2.32 -3.37
N VAL A 44 2.76 1.92 -3.15
CA VAL A 44 3.13 0.94 -2.13
C VAL A 44 2.86 1.51 -0.74
N TYR A 45 3.32 2.72 -0.43
CA TYR A 45 3.09 3.33 0.88
C TYR A 45 1.60 3.56 1.15
N ALA A 46 0.85 4.10 0.19
CA ALA A 46 -0.59 4.30 0.35
C ALA A 46 -1.34 2.98 0.63
N ARG A 47 -0.88 1.86 0.09
CA ARG A 47 -1.46 0.54 0.38
C ARG A 47 -0.94 -0.05 1.68
N MET A 48 0.34 0.15 2.00
CA MET A 48 0.94 -0.35 3.23
C MET A 48 0.38 0.34 4.46
N GLU A 49 -0.01 1.62 4.40
CA GLU A 49 -0.66 2.30 5.54
C GLU A 49 -2.05 1.71 5.84
N LEU A 50 -2.75 1.24 4.81
CA LEU A 50 -4.06 0.59 4.95
C LEU A 50 -4.00 -0.82 5.53
N VAL A 51 -2.85 -1.50 5.48
CA VAL A 51 -2.74 -2.91 5.93
C VAL A 51 -2.71 -3.03 7.46
N PRO A 52 -1.85 -2.33 8.21
CA PRO A 52 -1.82 -2.37 9.67
C PRO A 52 -3.13 -1.85 10.27
N GLU A 53 -3.72 -0.78 9.72
CA GLU A 53 -4.99 -0.26 10.23
C GLU A 53 -6.14 -1.26 10.09
N LYS A 54 -6.22 -1.96 8.95
CA LYS A 54 -7.23 -3.02 8.77
C LYS A 54 -6.97 -4.19 9.70
N LEU A 55 -5.71 -4.62 9.84
CA LEU A 55 -5.35 -5.73 10.72
C LEU A 55 -5.69 -5.42 12.18
N LYS A 56 -5.38 -4.20 12.65
CA LYS A 56 -5.67 -3.75 14.02
C LYS A 56 -7.18 -3.69 14.29
N LYS A 57 -7.97 -3.12 13.37
CA LYS A 57 -9.43 -3.07 13.50
C LYS A 57 -10.05 -4.47 13.56
N MET A 58 -9.51 -5.42 12.81
CA MET A 58 -9.97 -6.81 12.85
C MET A 58 -9.64 -7.47 14.19
N GLN A 59 -8.43 -7.26 14.72
CA GLN A 59 -8.04 -7.75 16.04
C GLN A 59 -8.90 -7.14 17.17
N ASP A 60 -9.12 -5.82 17.13
CA ASP A 60 -9.93 -5.13 18.14
C ASP A 60 -11.39 -5.62 18.12
N ALA A 61 -11.95 -5.86 16.94
CA ALA A 61 -13.30 -6.41 16.80
C ALA A 61 -13.40 -7.86 17.32
N GLU A 62 -12.41 -8.70 17.03
CA GLU A 62 -12.34 -10.08 17.52
C GLU A 62 -12.22 -10.12 19.04
N LEU A 63 -11.40 -9.22 19.62
CA LEU A 63 -11.24 -9.09 21.07
C LEU A 63 -12.55 -8.62 21.74
N ALA A 64 -13.27 -7.67 21.12
CA ALA A 64 -14.54 -7.18 21.62
C ALA A 64 -15.62 -8.27 21.63
N ILE A 65 -15.68 -9.09 20.57
CA ILE A 65 -16.59 -10.25 20.49
C ILE A 65 -16.25 -11.27 21.56
N ALA A 66 -14.98 -11.64 21.70
CA ALA A 66 -14.54 -12.60 22.72
C ALA A 66 -14.88 -12.12 24.16
N ASN A 67 -14.71 -10.83 24.43
CA ASN A 67 -15.07 -10.24 25.72
C ASN A 67 -16.59 -10.25 25.96
N ALA A 68 -17.40 -10.00 24.92
CA ALA A 68 -18.86 -10.06 25.01
C ALA A 68 -19.34 -11.50 25.28
N GLU A 69 -18.79 -12.48 24.58
CA GLU A 69 -19.09 -13.91 24.81
C GLU A 69 -18.69 -14.37 26.23
N ALA A 70 -17.56 -13.89 26.74
CA ALA A 70 -17.12 -14.20 28.10
C ALA A 70 -18.08 -13.62 29.15
N LEU A 71 -18.52 -12.37 28.96
CA LEU A 71 -19.48 -11.72 29.86
C LEU A 71 -20.83 -12.44 29.87
N GLU A 72 -21.34 -12.86 28.70
CA GLU A 72 -22.59 -13.62 28.61
C GLU A 72 -22.51 -14.95 29.36
N ARG A 73 -21.38 -15.67 29.28
CA ARG A 73 -21.17 -16.93 30.02
C ARG A 73 -21.21 -16.71 31.53
N ASP A 74 -20.56 -15.65 32.02
CA ASP A 74 -20.52 -15.33 33.44
C ASP A 74 -21.89 -14.92 33.99
N LEU A 75 -22.73 -14.28 33.17
CA LEU A 75 -24.10 -13.91 33.54
C LEU A 75 -25.06 -15.11 33.57
N ILE A 76 -24.86 -16.10 32.70
CA ILE A 76 -25.71 -17.30 32.63
C ILE A 76 -25.35 -18.30 33.74
N GLN A 77 -24.10 -18.30 34.23
CA GLN A 77 -23.66 -19.18 35.32
C GLN A 77 -23.96 -18.65 36.74
N LYS A 78 -24.58 -17.48 36.88
CA LYS A 78 -24.93 -16.84 38.16
C LYS A 78 -26.41 -16.92 38.46
#